data_AF-A0A3N6ZN59-F1
#
_entry.id   AF-A0A3N6ZN59-F1
#
_cell.length_a   1.000
_cell.length_b   1.000
_cell.length_c   1.000
_cell.angle_alpha   90.00
_cell.angle_beta   90.00
_cell.angle_gamma   90.00
#
_symmetry.space_group_name_H-M   'P 1'
#
loop_
_entity.id
_entity.type
_entity.pdbx_description
1 polymer ?
#
loop_
_entity_poly.entity_id
_entity_poly.type
_entity_poly.pdbx_seq_one_letter_code
_entity_poly.pdbx_strand_id
1 'polypeptide(L)'
;MNRYLCTLIALFLCIGSYAEKGNGCAKDTAKVQVREIRFNYMTKKFEDGIIDKLNINDWVQFVMTNIPGTKDSVVFQAEVEFANGHLEMGTQFGSFMNFNGGKENDGEVGTTESQAAAKAAAKAAIEKVDKETDSAREMINKLNLPESEVLRKTYLKGEDLRKDLNKMNNAKKLNTTTITKDLEIGVARNFIKQYIKSKHKEFAKLAEAAQEDVDWQKNLINLHQLNMQEGNRQKDSIIVSYAVKADTVREKGNGDYYFLPFKVQNFDNASINIKFLNKENLASQDLIIPFANKGGFKLDFSSGFVFNAIYDKEYVIVDAANGNVQIKDKNKELRFNTGLALMAHGYCRTGRFVNLGVTTGISYNLNVQNLNYLLGGSLLFGQDQRFIVTFGGMMGKSKILASHYTVDTDISQSQLTVQSAVPLVERLKISPFLGISYNLGLGTKTKKIKL
;
A
#
# COMPACT_ATOMS: atom_id res chain seq x y z
N MET A 1 33.20 4.18 1.95
CA MET A 1 32.04 3.38 1.50
C MET A 1 30.74 3.77 2.24
N ASN A 2 30.72 3.84 3.58
CA ASN A 2 29.51 4.22 4.36
C ASN A 2 28.86 5.57 3.98
N ARG A 3 29.65 6.59 3.64
CA ARG A 3 29.08 7.91 3.28
C ARG A 3 28.21 7.88 2.02
N TYR A 4 28.62 7.16 0.98
CA TYR A 4 27.87 7.10 -0.29
C TYR A 4 26.59 6.27 -0.19
N LEU A 5 26.60 5.19 0.61
CA LEU A 5 25.39 4.41 0.88
C LEU A 5 24.36 5.23 1.68
N CYS A 6 24.81 5.96 2.70
CA CYS A 6 23.95 6.88 3.45
C CYS A 6 23.40 8.01 2.55
N THR A 7 24.20 8.59 1.66
CA THR A 7 23.72 9.63 0.73
C THR A 7 22.70 9.07 -0.26
N LEU A 8 22.86 7.83 -0.73
CA LEU A 8 21.92 7.21 -1.66
C LEU A 8 20.58 6.90 -0.97
N ILE A 9 20.63 6.34 0.26
CA ILE A 9 19.44 6.12 1.09
C ILE A 9 18.76 7.46 1.41
N ALA A 10 19.53 8.49 1.75
CA ALA A 10 19.01 9.84 1.98
C ALA A 10 18.37 10.42 0.70
N LEU A 11 18.92 10.17 -0.49
CA LEU A 11 18.32 10.59 -1.75
C LEU A 11 16.98 9.87 -2.01
N PHE A 12 16.91 8.57 -1.76
CA PHE A 12 15.66 7.79 -1.86
C PHE A 12 14.60 8.26 -0.85
N LEU A 13 15.00 8.52 0.40
CA LEU A 13 14.12 9.09 1.43
C LEU A 13 13.69 10.52 1.09
N CYS A 14 14.57 11.32 0.50
CA CYS A 14 14.27 12.67 0.04
C CYS A 14 13.31 12.66 -1.15
N ILE A 15 13.42 11.73 -2.11
CA ILE A 15 12.49 11.62 -3.24
C ILE A 15 11.11 11.16 -2.75
N GLY A 16 11.05 10.21 -1.81
CA GLY A 16 9.79 9.83 -1.15
C GLY A 16 9.17 11.00 -0.38
N SER A 17 10.00 11.75 0.36
CA SER A 17 9.57 12.93 1.11
C SER A 17 9.17 14.09 0.20
N TYR A 18 9.78 14.27 -0.98
CA TYR A 18 9.41 15.33 -1.93
C TYR A 18 8.12 14.99 -2.68
N ALA A 19 7.88 13.70 -2.94
CA ALA A 19 6.61 13.23 -3.48
C ALA A 19 5.44 13.40 -2.48
N GLU A 20 5.70 13.31 -1.17
CA GLU A 20 4.70 13.60 -0.12
C GLU A 20 4.62 15.09 0.24
N LYS A 21 5.72 15.85 0.14
CA LYS A 21 5.78 17.29 0.46
C LYS A 21 5.11 18.21 -0.57
N GLY A 22 4.48 17.66 -1.61
CA GLY A 22 3.47 18.39 -2.39
C GLY A 22 2.29 18.87 -1.53
N ASN A 23 2.08 18.27 -0.35
CA ASN A 23 1.15 18.75 0.67
C ASN A 23 1.94 19.18 1.91
N GLY A 24 2.46 20.41 1.85
CA GLY A 24 3.16 21.05 2.95
C GLY A 24 2.33 21.02 4.23
N CYS A 25 3.06 20.91 5.35
CA CYS A 25 2.58 20.87 6.73
C CYS A 25 1.99 22.23 7.18
N ALA A 26 1.01 22.74 6.43
CA ALA A 26 0.08 23.75 6.90
C ALA A 26 -1.09 23.01 7.56
N LYS A 27 -1.30 23.28 8.86
CA LYS A 27 -2.47 22.83 9.64
C LYS A 27 -3.75 23.55 9.21
N ASP A 28 -3.91 23.84 7.94
CA ASP A 28 -5.21 24.19 7.41
C ASP A 28 -5.93 22.88 7.15
N THR A 29 -7.05 22.70 7.85
CA THR A 29 -8.08 21.71 7.53
C THR A 29 -8.63 22.04 6.15
N ALA A 30 -7.84 21.79 5.11
CA ALA A 30 -8.29 21.88 3.73
C ALA A 30 -9.53 20.99 3.64
N LYS A 31 -10.68 21.61 3.37
CA LYS A 31 -11.94 20.89 3.21
C LYS A 31 -11.68 19.74 2.25
N VAL A 32 -11.88 18.51 2.73
CA VAL A 32 -11.68 17.31 1.93
C VAL A 32 -12.61 17.44 0.72
N GLN A 33 -12.03 17.61 -0.46
CA GLN A 33 -12.80 17.64 -1.70
C GLN A 33 -13.14 16.20 -2.05
N VAL A 34 -14.45 15.90 -2.07
CA VAL A 34 -14.95 14.61 -2.53
C VAL A 34 -15.27 14.76 -4.02
N ARG A 35 -14.59 13.99 -4.84
CA ARG A 35 -14.81 13.93 -6.28
C ARG A 35 -16.03 13.06 -6.56
N GLU A 36 -17.01 13.62 -7.24
CA GLU A 36 -18.17 12.87 -7.71
C GLU A 36 -17.82 12.14 -9.01
N ILE A 37 -18.28 10.89 -9.16
CA ILE A 37 -18.15 10.08 -10.37
C ILE A 37 -19.54 9.56 -10.73
N ARG A 38 -20.06 10.02 -11.87
CA ARG A 38 -21.39 9.64 -12.37
C ARG A 38 -21.29 8.54 -13.42
N PHE A 39 -21.98 7.43 -13.18
CA PHE A 39 -22.06 6.29 -14.09
C PHE A 39 -23.49 6.05 -14.53
N ASN A 40 -23.74 6.12 -15.83
CA ASN A 40 -25.04 5.88 -16.42
C ASN A 40 -25.26 4.38 -16.62
N TYR A 41 -26.23 3.82 -15.89
CA TYR A 41 -26.50 2.39 -15.87
C TYR A 41 -26.99 1.86 -17.23
N MET A 42 -27.77 2.62 -17.99
CA MET A 42 -28.32 2.18 -19.28
C MET A 42 -27.25 2.18 -20.36
N THR A 43 -26.42 3.22 -20.43
CA THR A 43 -25.39 3.35 -21.47
C THR A 43 -24.10 2.63 -21.13
N LYS A 44 -23.92 2.22 -19.85
CA LYS A 44 -22.68 1.65 -19.30
C LYS A 44 -21.47 2.58 -19.50
N LYS A 45 -21.70 3.89 -19.43
CA LYS A 45 -20.68 4.93 -19.61
C LYS A 45 -20.71 5.92 -18.45
N PHE A 46 -19.55 6.49 -18.15
CA PHE A 46 -19.45 7.64 -17.26
C PHE A 46 -19.94 8.91 -17.96
N GLU A 47 -20.63 9.79 -17.22
CA GLU A 47 -21.22 11.01 -17.79
C GLU A 47 -20.15 12.07 -18.09
N ASP A 48 -19.09 12.16 -17.28
CA ASP A 48 -17.98 13.10 -17.44
C ASP A 48 -16.90 12.61 -18.44
N GLY A 49 -17.21 11.63 -19.29
CA GLY A 49 -16.25 11.00 -20.19
C GLY A 49 -15.45 9.87 -19.53
N ILE A 50 -14.25 9.55 -20.03
CA ILE A 50 -13.51 8.36 -19.55
C ILE A 50 -12.87 8.65 -18.19
N ILE A 51 -13.47 8.14 -17.12
CA ILE A 51 -12.85 8.05 -15.79
C ILE A 51 -12.37 6.61 -15.61
N ASP A 52 -11.21 6.29 -16.17
CA ASP A 52 -10.53 5.00 -15.98
C ASP A 52 -9.55 5.03 -14.79
N LYS A 53 -9.36 6.19 -14.15
CA LYS A 53 -8.33 6.42 -13.13
C LYS A 53 -8.80 7.20 -11.91
N LEU A 54 -8.34 6.76 -10.74
CA LEU A 54 -8.54 7.41 -9.45
C LEU A 54 -7.19 7.81 -8.84
N ASN A 55 -7.07 9.00 -8.25
CA ASN A 55 -5.84 9.32 -7.52
C ASN A 55 -5.90 8.75 -6.11
N ILE A 56 -4.80 8.15 -5.66
CA ILE A 56 -4.65 7.64 -4.29
C ILE A 56 -4.79 8.80 -3.31
N ASN A 57 -5.51 8.55 -2.22
CA ASN A 57 -5.96 9.50 -1.20
C ASN A 57 -7.13 10.42 -1.58
N ASP A 58 -7.59 10.44 -2.83
CA ASP A 58 -8.81 11.16 -3.17
C ASP A 58 -10.00 10.51 -2.45
N TRP A 59 -10.96 11.34 -2.05
CA TRP A 59 -12.26 10.88 -1.64
C TRP A 59 -13.19 10.88 -2.84
N VAL A 60 -13.87 9.78 -3.08
CA VAL A 60 -14.70 9.56 -4.25
C VAL A 60 -16.11 9.25 -3.82
N GLN A 61 -17.08 9.98 -4.37
CA GLN A 61 -18.49 9.64 -4.30
C GLN A 61 -18.93 9.06 -5.63
N PHE A 62 -19.33 7.81 -5.64
CA PHE A 62 -19.90 7.17 -6.82
C PHE A 62 -21.40 7.45 -6.88
N VAL A 63 -21.90 7.76 -8.08
CA VAL A 63 -23.31 8.06 -8.34
C VAL A 63 -23.75 7.25 -9.56
N MET A 64 -24.79 6.44 -9.40
CA MET A 64 -25.36 5.66 -10.49
C MET A 64 -26.64 6.34 -10.98
N THR A 65 -26.69 6.67 -12.27
CA THR A 65 -27.81 7.39 -12.91
C THR A 65 -28.59 6.45 -13.82
N ASN A 66 -29.86 6.79 -14.07
CA ASN A 66 -30.73 6.12 -15.06
C ASN A 66 -30.89 4.60 -14.81
N ILE A 67 -31.13 4.15 -13.58
CA ILE A 67 -31.41 2.73 -13.32
C ILE A 67 -32.86 2.40 -13.76
N PRO A 68 -33.10 1.37 -14.59
CA PRO A 68 -34.43 0.98 -15.01
C PRO A 68 -35.17 0.29 -13.87
N GLY A 69 -36.37 0.78 -13.55
CA GLY A 69 -37.28 0.15 -12.59
C GLY A 69 -38.17 1.15 -11.85
N THR A 70 -39.34 0.69 -11.42
CA THR A 70 -40.11 1.38 -10.38
C THR A 70 -39.27 1.39 -9.11
N LYS A 71 -39.27 2.49 -8.36
CA LYS A 71 -38.40 2.75 -7.17
C LYS A 71 -38.45 1.66 -6.07
N ASP A 72 -39.32 0.66 -6.20
CA ASP A 72 -39.73 -0.23 -5.11
C ASP A 72 -39.24 -1.69 -5.28
N SER A 73 -38.78 -2.11 -6.47
CA SER A 73 -38.54 -3.53 -6.79
C SER A 73 -37.07 -3.99 -6.80
N VAL A 74 -36.11 -3.06 -6.82
CA VAL A 74 -34.67 -3.42 -6.93
C VAL A 74 -33.93 -3.07 -5.64
N VAL A 75 -33.27 -4.09 -5.06
CA VAL A 75 -32.31 -3.91 -3.97
C VAL A 75 -30.92 -3.97 -4.58
N PHE A 76 -30.07 -3.01 -4.24
CA PHE A 76 -28.67 -2.97 -4.69
C PHE A 76 -27.77 -3.23 -3.50
N GLN A 77 -26.75 -4.06 -3.71
CA GLN A 77 -25.61 -4.16 -2.82
C GLN A 77 -24.39 -3.67 -3.57
N ALA A 78 -23.67 -2.70 -3.01
CA ALA A 78 -22.41 -2.25 -3.58
C ALA A 78 -21.26 -2.42 -2.62
N GLU A 79 -20.12 -2.81 -3.17
CA GLU A 79 -18.88 -3.03 -2.46
C GLU A 79 -17.74 -2.39 -3.24
N VAL A 80 -16.81 -1.76 -2.52
CA VAL A 80 -15.57 -1.27 -3.11
C VAL A 80 -14.46 -2.24 -2.74
N GLU A 81 -13.84 -2.80 -3.76
CA GLU A 81 -12.72 -3.71 -3.64
C GLU A 81 -11.45 -2.99 -4.07
N PHE A 82 -10.38 -3.15 -3.28
CA PHE A 82 -9.05 -2.67 -3.63
C PHE A 82 -8.13 -3.86 -3.77
N ALA A 83 -7.43 -3.92 -4.90
CA ALA A 83 -6.59 -5.06 -5.25
C ALA A 83 -5.20 -4.60 -5.67
N ASN A 84 -4.19 -5.32 -5.17
CA ASN A 84 -2.84 -5.29 -5.72
C ASN A 84 -2.73 -6.54 -6.59
N GLY A 85 -2.52 -6.40 -7.90
CA GLY A 85 -2.48 -7.54 -8.81
C GLY A 85 -1.39 -8.59 -8.52
N HIS A 86 -0.50 -8.33 -7.56
CA HIS A 86 0.71 -9.11 -7.25
C HIS A 86 0.68 -9.73 -5.84
N LEU A 87 -0.21 -9.27 -4.97
CA LEU A 87 -0.30 -9.68 -3.56
C LEU A 87 -1.78 -9.75 -3.18
N GLU A 88 -2.27 -10.96 -2.93
CA GLU A 88 -3.67 -11.29 -2.59
C GLU A 88 -4.15 -10.74 -1.23
N MET A 89 -3.53 -9.72 -0.66
CA MET A 89 -4.18 -8.97 0.41
C MET A 89 -5.19 -8.00 -0.20
N GLY A 90 -6.25 -8.54 -0.80
CA GLY A 90 -7.45 -7.76 -1.10
C GLY A 90 -8.10 -7.36 0.21
N THR A 91 -8.18 -6.06 0.47
CA THR A 91 -9.00 -5.55 1.58
C THR A 91 -10.35 -5.15 1.01
N GLN A 92 -11.38 -5.89 1.38
CA GLN A 92 -12.76 -5.56 1.06
C GLN A 92 -13.24 -4.46 2.02
N PHE A 93 -13.70 -3.34 1.47
CA PHE A 93 -14.36 -2.29 2.24
C PHE A 93 -15.80 -2.14 1.72
N GLY A 94 -16.72 -2.89 2.33
CA GLY A 94 -18.15 -2.82 2.04
C GLY A 94 -18.93 -2.20 3.20
N SER A 95 -19.85 -1.28 2.87
CA SER A 95 -20.99 -0.99 3.73
C SER A 95 -22.18 -1.73 3.14
N PHE A 96 -22.75 -2.71 3.85
CA PHE A 96 -24.03 -3.30 3.44
C PHE A 96 -25.09 -2.21 3.55
N MET A 97 -25.47 -1.59 2.44
CA MET A 97 -26.59 -0.67 2.40
C MET A 97 -27.76 -1.37 1.73
N ASN A 98 -28.76 -1.73 2.52
CA ASN A 98 -29.97 -2.36 2.04
C ASN A 98 -31.00 -1.25 1.76
N PHE A 99 -31.13 -0.84 0.50
CA PHE A 99 -32.14 0.15 0.11
C PHE A 99 -33.47 -0.57 -0.11
N ASN A 100 -34.29 -0.66 0.93
CA ASN A 100 -35.66 -1.14 0.77
C ASN A 100 -36.53 0.02 0.26
N GLY A 101 -36.95 -0.05 -1.01
CA GLY A 101 -37.91 0.88 -1.62
C GLY A 101 -39.35 0.65 -1.14
N GLY A 102 -39.56 0.45 0.16
CA GLY A 102 -40.89 0.31 0.76
C GLY A 102 -40.95 1.22 1.98
N LYS A 103 -42.03 2.02 2.07
CA LYS A 103 -42.32 2.95 3.16
C LYS A 103 -41.83 2.42 4.53
N GLU A 104 -40.77 3.01 5.08
CA GLU A 104 -40.38 2.80 6.47
C GLU A 104 -39.93 4.09 7.13
N ASN A 105 -40.70 4.41 8.17
CA ASN A 105 -40.49 5.17 9.40
C ASN A 105 -39.20 6.00 9.57
N ASP A 106 -39.47 7.27 9.88
CA ASP A 106 -38.56 8.33 10.33
C ASP A 106 -37.58 7.87 11.43
N GLY A 107 -36.30 7.87 11.06
CA GLY A 107 -35.16 7.69 11.97
C GLY A 107 -34.04 8.64 11.61
N GLU A 108 -34.01 9.81 12.26
CA GLU A 108 -32.96 10.84 12.12
C GLU A 108 -31.58 10.34 12.55
N VAL A 109 -30.54 10.66 11.77
CA VAL A 109 -29.13 10.50 12.14
C VAL A 109 -28.34 11.78 11.81
N GLY A 110 -27.77 12.41 12.83
CA GLY A 110 -27.00 13.67 12.77
C GLY A 110 -25.47 13.51 12.91
N THR A 111 -24.76 14.64 12.78
CA THR A 111 -23.36 14.78 12.33
C THR A 111 -22.40 15.48 13.29
N THR A 112 -21.11 15.09 13.42
CA THR A 112 -20.23 15.45 14.56
C THR A 112 -19.01 16.38 14.32
N GLU A 113 -19.23 17.69 14.10
CA GLU A 113 -18.67 18.71 15.03
C GLU A 113 -19.49 18.78 16.33
N SER A 114 -20.65 18.12 16.29
CA SER A 114 -21.46 17.68 17.40
C SER A 114 -20.87 16.58 18.31
N GLN A 115 -19.57 16.36 18.51
CA GLN A 115 -19.20 15.32 19.51
C GLN A 115 -19.35 15.78 20.97
N ALA A 116 -19.10 17.06 21.26
CA ALA A 116 -19.50 17.67 22.53
C ALA A 116 -20.98 18.06 22.53
N ALA A 117 -21.48 18.61 21.41
CA ALA A 117 -22.88 19.01 21.27
C ALA A 117 -23.86 17.84 21.05
N ALA A 118 -23.42 16.65 20.64
CA ALA A 118 -24.20 15.41 20.57
C ALA A 118 -23.90 14.47 21.72
N LYS A 119 -22.79 14.61 22.46
CA LYS A 119 -22.83 14.16 23.86
C LYS A 119 -23.84 14.97 24.65
N ALA A 120 -23.85 16.29 24.47
CA ALA A 120 -24.82 17.18 25.12
C ALA A 120 -26.24 16.98 24.57
N ALA A 121 -26.42 16.79 23.26
CA ALA A 121 -27.73 16.55 22.66
C ALA A 121 -28.22 15.12 22.85
N ALA A 122 -27.36 14.09 22.87
CA ALA A 122 -27.76 12.75 23.30
C ALA A 122 -28.08 12.74 24.79
N LYS A 123 -27.31 13.46 25.62
CA LYS A 123 -27.64 13.64 27.05
C LYS A 123 -28.96 14.41 27.22
N ALA A 124 -29.21 15.46 26.45
CA ALA A 124 -30.44 16.24 26.47
C ALA A 124 -31.63 15.49 25.86
N ALA A 125 -31.41 14.65 24.85
CA ALA A 125 -32.44 13.78 24.28
C ALA A 125 -32.79 12.64 25.23
N ILE A 126 -31.82 12.06 25.92
CA ILE A 126 -32.05 11.11 27.03
C ILE A 126 -32.85 11.82 28.13
N GLU A 127 -32.44 13.02 28.54
CA GLU A 127 -33.15 13.77 29.59
C GLU A 127 -34.57 14.19 29.17
N LYS A 128 -34.78 14.48 27.87
CA LYS A 128 -36.11 14.77 27.30
C LYS A 128 -36.99 13.52 27.27
N VAL A 129 -36.45 12.38 26.82
CA VAL A 129 -37.15 11.09 26.83
C VAL A 129 -37.48 10.67 28.25
N ASP A 130 -36.57 10.86 29.21
CA ASP A 130 -36.81 10.58 30.62
C ASP A 130 -37.95 11.46 31.17
N LYS A 131 -37.96 12.77 30.88
CA LYS A 131 -39.04 13.69 31.27
C LYS A 131 -40.38 13.37 30.62
N GLU A 132 -40.40 12.98 29.35
CA GLU A 132 -41.62 12.55 28.64
C GLU A 132 -42.14 11.22 29.19
N THR A 133 -41.23 10.30 29.55
CA THR A 133 -41.53 9.02 30.20
C THR A 133 -42.12 9.23 31.59
N ASP A 134 -41.57 10.15 32.37
CA ASP A 134 -42.05 10.49 33.72
C ASP A 134 -43.41 11.22 33.68
N SER A 135 -43.61 12.15 32.73
CA SER A 135 -44.89 12.82 32.51
C SER A 135 -45.98 11.84 32.05
N ALA A 136 -45.63 10.92 31.13
CA ALA A 136 -46.52 9.85 30.72
C ALA A 136 -46.90 8.93 31.90
N ARG A 137 -45.93 8.57 32.77
CA ARG A 137 -46.18 7.81 34.01
C ARG A 137 -47.07 8.56 34.99
N GLU A 138 -46.89 9.86 35.17
CA GLU A 138 -47.73 10.67 36.05
C GLU A 138 -49.17 10.77 35.54
N MET A 139 -49.36 10.91 34.22
CA MET A 139 -50.67 10.93 33.59
C MET A 139 -51.37 9.57 33.67
N ILE A 140 -50.61 8.49 33.47
CA ILE A 140 -51.07 7.11 33.63
C ILE A 140 -51.49 6.83 35.07
N ASN A 141 -50.70 7.27 36.06
CA ASN A 141 -51.02 7.12 37.47
C ASN A 141 -52.24 7.96 37.90
N LYS A 142 -52.41 9.17 37.32
CA LYS A 142 -53.62 9.98 37.54
C LYS A 142 -54.88 9.39 36.90
N LEU A 143 -54.73 8.63 35.81
CA LEU A 143 -55.83 8.06 35.04
C LEU A 143 -56.06 6.56 35.31
N ASN A 144 -55.27 5.92 36.17
CA ASN A 144 -55.29 4.47 36.45
C ASN A 144 -55.26 3.59 35.19
N LEU A 145 -54.52 4.02 34.16
CA LEU A 145 -54.42 3.27 32.91
C LEU A 145 -53.35 2.17 33.01
N PRO A 146 -53.55 0.99 32.38
CA PRO A 146 -52.51 -0.03 32.33
C PRO A 146 -51.32 0.48 31.49
N GLU A 147 -50.11 0.30 32.02
CA GLU A 147 -48.84 0.76 31.43
C GLU A 147 -48.72 0.22 29.98
N SER A 148 -48.99 1.10 29.00
CA SER A 148 -49.27 0.68 27.62
C SER A 148 -47.99 0.45 26.80
N GLU A 149 -48.15 -0.24 25.67
CA GLU A 149 -47.11 -0.64 24.71
C GLU A 149 -46.20 0.51 24.21
N VAL A 150 -46.66 1.76 24.32
CA VAL A 150 -45.92 2.98 23.95
C VAL A 150 -44.73 3.22 24.90
N LEU A 151 -44.90 2.98 26.21
CA LEU A 151 -43.82 3.05 27.19
C LEU A 151 -42.74 1.99 26.92
N ARG A 152 -43.16 0.79 26.52
CA ARG A 152 -42.25 -0.32 26.17
C ARG A 152 -41.42 -0.01 24.92
N LYS A 153 -42.02 0.56 23.87
CA LYS A 153 -41.30 0.95 22.63
C LYS A 153 -40.30 2.08 22.87
N THR A 154 -40.66 3.06 23.70
CA THR A 154 -39.79 4.21 24.00
C THR A 154 -38.61 3.80 24.89
N TYR A 155 -38.84 2.91 25.87
CA TYR A 155 -37.78 2.35 26.73
C TYR A 155 -36.78 1.48 25.95
N LEU A 156 -37.26 0.61 25.04
CA LEU A 156 -36.40 -0.25 24.20
C LEU A 156 -35.48 0.56 23.28
N LYS A 157 -35.98 1.67 22.71
CA LYS A 157 -35.20 2.57 21.85
C LYS A 157 -34.02 3.22 22.59
N GLY A 158 -34.20 3.56 23.87
CA GLY A 158 -33.13 4.11 24.71
C GLY A 158 -32.07 3.07 25.12
N GLU A 159 -32.44 1.80 25.25
CA GLU A 159 -31.53 0.72 25.63
C GLU A 159 -30.59 0.32 24.46
N ASP A 160 -31.12 0.25 23.23
CA ASP A 160 -30.33 -0.06 22.04
C ASP A 160 -29.29 1.03 21.74
N LEU A 161 -29.68 2.31 21.87
CA LEU A 161 -28.75 3.44 21.77
C LEU A 161 -27.63 3.37 22.83
N ARG A 162 -27.93 2.97 24.07
CA ARG A 162 -26.92 2.76 25.12
C ARG A 162 -26.00 1.58 24.80
N LYS A 163 -26.52 0.49 24.24
CA LYS A 163 -25.73 -0.68 23.83
C LYS A 163 -24.78 -0.34 22.68
N ASP A 164 -25.23 0.40 21.67
CA ASP A 164 -24.39 0.80 20.54
C ASP A 164 -23.31 1.82 20.95
N LEU A 165 -23.64 2.76 21.84
CA LEU A 165 -22.66 3.69 22.42
C LEU A 165 -21.57 2.96 23.21
N ASN A 166 -21.96 1.94 23.99
CA ASN A 166 -21.01 1.12 24.76
C ASN A 166 -20.20 0.19 23.86
N LYS A 167 -20.79 -0.40 22.80
CA LYS A 167 -20.05 -1.16 21.79
C LYS A 167 -19.03 -0.29 21.05
N MET A 168 -19.38 0.94 20.67
CA MET A 168 -18.45 1.88 20.02
C MET A 168 -17.31 2.31 20.96
N ASN A 169 -17.60 2.56 22.24
CA ASN A 169 -16.57 2.87 23.24
C ASN A 169 -15.64 1.67 23.52
N ASN A 170 -16.17 0.45 23.48
CA ASN A 170 -15.41 -0.76 23.74
C ASN A 170 -14.62 -1.26 22.51
N ALA A 171 -15.16 -1.12 21.30
CA ALA A 171 -14.48 -1.47 20.04
C ALA A 171 -13.30 -0.53 19.73
N LYS A 172 -13.25 0.66 20.34
CA LYS A 172 -12.16 1.64 20.19
C LYS A 172 -10.86 1.28 20.90
N LYS A 173 -10.87 0.32 21.85
CA LYS A 173 -9.62 -0.25 22.36
C LYS A 173 -9.15 -1.35 21.41
N LEU A 174 -8.68 -0.94 20.23
CA LEU A 174 -7.76 -1.76 19.44
C LEU A 174 -6.66 -2.18 20.41
N ASN A 175 -6.63 -3.47 20.73
CA ASN A 175 -5.88 -3.96 21.88
C ASN A 175 -4.39 -3.84 21.53
N THR A 176 -3.77 -2.73 21.92
CA THR A 176 -2.33 -2.45 21.78
C THR A 176 -1.50 -3.59 22.37
N THR A 177 -2.06 -4.27 23.36
CA THR A 177 -1.51 -5.49 23.95
C THR A 177 -1.38 -6.61 22.91
N THR A 178 -2.33 -6.78 22.00
CA THR A 178 -2.30 -7.83 20.96
C THR A 178 -1.21 -7.56 19.93
N ILE A 179 -1.15 -6.37 19.31
CA ILE A 179 -0.09 -6.05 18.33
C ILE A 179 1.32 -6.09 18.96
N THR A 180 1.47 -5.56 20.19
CA THR A 180 2.76 -5.58 20.90
C THR A 180 3.17 -7.01 21.28
N LYS A 181 2.19 -7.88 21.53
CA LYS A 181 2.40 -9.30 21.85
C LYS A 181 2.71 -10.12 20.58
N ASP A 182 2.01 -9.86 19.48
CA ASP A 182 2.17 -10.54 18.20
C ASP A 182 3.51 -10.21 17.54
N LEU A 183 4.03 -9.00 17.75
CA LEU A 183 5.37 -8.60 17.32
C LEU A 183 6.47 -8.94 18.34
N GLU A 184 6.13 -9.61 19.45
CA GLU A 184 7.04 -10.04 20.51
C GLU A 184 7.94 -8.93 21.10
N ILE A 185 7.59 -7.65 20.89
CA ILE A 185 8.37 -6.47 21.30
C ILE A 185 8.65 -6.50 22.81
N GLY A 186 7.68 -6.98 23.59
CA GLY A 186 7.84 -7.17 25.04
C GLY A 186 8.89 -8.23 25.39
N VAL A 187 8.93 -9.34 24.64
CA VAL A 187 9.91 -10.42 24.83
C VAL A 187 11.31 -9.94 24.46
N ALA A 188 11.45 -9.28 23.30
CA ALA A 188 12.72 -8.70 22.86
C ALA A 188 13.27 -7.69 23.88
N ARG A 189 12.44 -6.75 24.35
CA ARG A 189 12.86 -5.75 25.36
C ARG A 189 13.27 -6.40 26.68
N ASN A 190 12.54 -7.43 27.12
CA ASN A 190 12.89 -8.16 28.34
C ASN A 190 14.20 -8.95 28.20
N PHE A 191 14.40 -9.61 27.05
CA PHE A 191 15.65 -10.31 26.75
C PHE A 191 16.84 -9.35 26.75
N ILE A 192 16.74 -8.23 26.03
CA ILE A 192 17.77 -7.18 25.99
C ILE A 192 18.08 -6.65 27.39
N LYS A 193 17.06 -6.34 28.21
CA LYS A 193 17.25 -5.88 29.59
C LYS A 193 17.94 -6.90 30.49
N GLN A 194 17.57 -8.18 30.38
CA GLN A 194 18.25 -9.25 31.13
C GLN A 194 19.71 -9.37 30.70
N TYR A 195 19.97 -9.22 29.40
CA TYR A 195 21.32 -9.29 28.82
C TYR A 195 22.21 -8.10 29.21
N ILE A 196 21.65 -6.89 29.32
CA ILE A 196 22.38 -5.71 29.84
C ILE A 196 22.73 -5.94 31.33
N LYS A 197 21.81 -6.55 32.10
CA LYS A 197 21.98 -6.78 33.54
C LYS A 197 23.07 -7.82 33.86
N SER A 198 23.38 -8.75 32.96
CA SER A 198 24.40 -9.79 33.17
C SER A 198 25.86 -9.29 33.11
N LYS A 199 26.09 -7.97 33.02
CA LYS A 199 27.41 -7.29 33.13
C LYS A 199 28.46 -7.65 32.07
N HIS A 200 28.08 -8.25 30.93
CA HIS A 200 29.02 -8.43 29.82
C HIS A 200 29.25 -7.10 29.08
N LYS A 201 30.28 -6.36 29.50
CA LYS A 201 30.63 -5.03 28.95
C LYS A 201 30.84 -5.03 27.43
N GLU A 202 31.30 -6.14 26.86
CA GLU A 202 31.56 -6.27 25.41
C GLU A 202 30.29 -6.20 24.56
N PHE A 203 29.14 -6.57 25.12
CA PHE A 203 27.85 -6.59 24.40
C PHE A 203 26.94 -5.42 24.73
N ALA A 204 27.33 -4.54 25.65
CA ALA A 204 26.51 -3.39 26.06
C ALA A 204 26.10 -2.51 24.87
N LYS A 205 27.05 -2.21 23.96
CA LYS A 205 26.79 -1.43 22.75
C LYS A 205 25.82 -2.10 21.78
N LEU A 206 25.90 -3.43 21.64
CA LEU A 206 25.00 -4.19 20.77
C LEU A 206 23.59 -4.22 21.37
N ALA A 207 23.48 -4.36 22.70
CA ALA A 207 22.22 -4.34 23.41
C ALA A 207 21.55 -2.96 23.38
N GLU A 208 22.32 -1.87 23.47
CA GLU A 208 21.84 -0.50 23.27
C GLU A 208 21.29 -0.32 21.84
N ALA A 209 22.05 -0.74 20.82
CA ALA A 209 21.59 -0.66 19.42
C ALA A 209 20.31 -1.49 19.18
N ALA A 210 20.19 -2.67 19.79
CA ALA A 210 18.98 -3.48 19.72
C ALA A 210 17.80 -2.82 20.45
N GLN A 211 18.04 -2.15 21.58
CA GLN A 211 17.01 -1.41 22.30
C GLN A 211 16.49 -0.22 21.48
N GLU A 212 17.39 0.52 20.82
CA GLU A 212 17.03 1.60 19.90
C GLU A 212 16.17 1.10 18.74
N ASP A 213 16.50 -0.04 18.14
CA ASP A 213 15.70 -0.66 17.08
C ASP A 213 14.29 -1.04 17.57
N VAL A 214 14.19 -1.67 18.74
CA VAL A 214 12.90 -2.02 19.37
C VAL A 214 12.05 -0.78 19.65
N ASP A 215 12.66 0.31 20.13
CA ASP A 215 11.96 1.56 20.40
C ASP A 215 11.55 2.27 19.11
N TRP A 216 12.37 2.19 18.05
CA TRP A 216 12.02 2.66 16.71
C TRP A 216 10.81 1.91 16.13
N GLN A 217 10.80 0.58 16.20
CA GLN A 217 9.66 -0.24 15.77
C GLN A 217 8.38 0.13 16.53
N LYS A 218 8.45 0.35 17.85
CA LYS A 218 7.31 0.80 18.65
C LYS A 218 6.79 2.18 18.20
N ASN A 219 7.69 3.10 17.88
CA ASN A 219 7.31 4.41 17.36
C ASN A 219 6.62 4.32 16.00
N LEU A 220 7.08 3.44 15.10
CA LEU A 220 6.40 3.19 13.83
C LEU A 220 4.97 2.65 14.02
N ILE A 221 4.79 1.72 14.96
CA ILE A 221 3.46 1.16 15.29
C ILE A 221 2.53 2.26 15.81
N ASN A 222 3.01 3.11 16.73
CA ASN A 222 2.23 4.22 17.27
C ASN A 222 1.85 5.22 16.16
N LEU A 223 2.80 5.57 15.29
CA LEU A 223 2.55 6.48 14.16
C LEU A 223 1.51 5.88 13.20
N HIS A 224 1.60 4.59 12.90
CA HIS A 224 0.63 3.89 12.08
C HIS A 224 -0.78 3.93 12.69
N GLN A 225 -0.90 3.72 14.00
CA GLN A 225 -2.18 3.79 14.71
C GLN A 225 -2.80 5.19 14.68
N LEU A 226 -2.00 6.24 14.93
CA LEU A 226 -2.46 7.62 14.85
C LEU A 226 -2.98 7.93 13.44
N ASN A 227 -2.25 7.51 12.41
CA ASN A 227 -2.67 7.67 11.01
C ASN A 227 -3.97 6.91 10.71
N MET A 228 -4.17 5.71 11.24
CA MET A 228 -5.43 4.97 11.11
C MET A 228 -6.60 5.67 11.82
N GLN A 229 -6.39 6.16 13.04
CA GLN A 229 -7.42 6.86 13.81
C GLN A 229 -7.86 8.16 13.13
N GLU A 230 -6.91 8.94 12.63
CA GLU A 230 -7.19 10.16 11.88
C GLU A 230 -7.91 9.85 10.57
N GLY A 231 -7.49 8.80 9.86
CA GLY A 231 -8.20 8.31 8.66
C GLY A 231 -9.65 7.93 8.95
N ASN A 232 -9.92 7.25 10.08
CA ASN A 232 -11.27 6.91 10.52
C ASN A 232 -12.07 8.16 10.90
N ARG A 233 -11.47 9.13 11.60
CA ARG A 233 -12.14 10.39 11.95
C ARG A 233 -12.56 11.18 10.72
N GLN A 234 -11.69 11.27 9.72
CA GLN A 234 -12.00 11.90 8.44
C GLN A 234 -13.13 11.16 7.73
N LYS A 235 -13.06 9.83 7.67
CA LYS A 235 -14.12 8.98 7.12
C LYS A 235 -15.46 9.24 7.78
N ASP A 236 -15.50 9.22 9.10
CA ASP A 236 -16.72 9.46 9.86
C ASP A 236 -17.28 10.84 9.54
N SER A 237 -16.45 11.90 9.56
CA SER A 237 -16.91 13.27 9.24
C SER A 237 -17.50 13.41 7.83
N ILE A 238 -16.96 12.67 6.86
CA ILE A 238 -17.42 12.69 5.47
C ILE A 238 -18.72 11.94 5.34
N ILE A 239 -18.80 10.69 5.81
CA ILE A 239 -20.04 9.88 5.82
C ILE A 239 -21.19 10.71 6.39
N VAL A 240 -20.92 11.33 7.51
CA VAL A 240 -21.79 12.20 8.25
C VAL A 240 -22.27 13.40 7.40
N SER A 241 -21.37 14.15 6.76
CA SER A 241 -21.75 15.26 5.87
C SER A 241 -22.54 14.83 4.64
N TYR A 242 -22.38 13.58 4.20
CA TYR A 242 -23.02 13.02 3.01
C TYR A 242 -24.33 12.31 3.31
N ALA A 243 -24.52 11.73 4.49
CA ALA A 243 -25.81 11.16 4.92
C ALA A 243 -26.89 12.26 4.90
N VAL A 244 -26.58 13.43 5.46
CA VAL A 244 -27.46 14.61 5.44
C VAL A 244 -27.81 15.04 4.01
N LYS A 245 -26.84 14.95 3.08
CA LYS A 245 -27.10 15.26 1.65
C LYS A 245 -27.90 14.16 0.95
N ALA A 246 -27.61 12.89 1.22
CA ALA A 246 -28.27 11.76 0.58
C ALA A 246 -29.77 11.77 0.86
N ASP A 247 -30.18 12.09 2.09
CA ASP A 247 -31.60 12.26 2.43
C ASP A 247 -32.24 13.39 1.62
N THR A 248 -31.57 14.54 1.46
CA THR A 248 -32.08 15.65 0.62
C THR A 248 -32.10 15.34 -0.88
N VAL A 249 -31.27 14.43 -1.38
CA VAL A 249 -31.25 14.06 -2.81
C VAL A 249 -32.27 12.96 -3.13
N ARG A 250 -32.55 12.06 -2.18
CA ARG A 250 -33.61 11.05 -2.30
C ARG A 250 -34.99 11.69 -2.52
N GLU A 251 -35.20 12.89 -1.96
CA GLU A 251 -36.41 13.70 -2.17
C GLU A 251 -36.54 14.29 -3.59
N LYS A 252 -35.44 14.49 -4.33
CA LYS A 252 -35.45 15.22 -5.62
C LYS A 252 -35.84 14.38 -6.85
N GLY A 253 -36.15 13.10 -6.69
CA GLY A 253 -36.89 12.34 -7.70
C GLY A 253 -36.16 11.92 -9.00
N ASN A 254 -34.91 12.33 -9.24
CA ASN A 254 -34.20 12.11 -10.52
C ASN A 254 -33.72 10.68 -10.81
N GLY A 255 -33.95 9.69 -9.93
CA GLY A 255 -33.52 8.31 -10.17
C GLY A 255 -32.01 8.07 -10.04
N ASP A 256 -31.28 9.03 -9.47
CA ASP A 256 -29.86 8.92 -9.12
C ASP A 256 -29.67 8.20 -7.78
N TYR A 257 -28.70 7.31 -7.70
CA TYR A 257 -28.34 6.57 -6.50
C TYR A 257 -26.94 6.93 -6.05
N TYR A 258 -26.83 7.51 -4.86
CA TYR A 258 -25.58 7.99 -4.28
C TYR A 258 -25.02 6.93 -3.36
N PHE A 259 -23.77 6.54 -3.59
CA PHE A 259 -23.04 5.65 -2.72
C PHE A 259 -22.29 6.44 -1.65
N LEU A 260 -21.99 5.80 -0.52
CA LEU A 260 -21.17 6.40 0.52
C LEU A 260 -19.79 6.73 -0.06
N PRO A 261 -19.26 7.94 0.18
CA PRO A 261 -17.93 8.27 -0.27
C PRO A 261 -16.89 7.33 0.32
N PHE A 262 -15.89 6.99 -0.47
CA PHE A 262 -14.77 6.16 -0.04
C PHE A 262 -13.44 6.84 -0.38
N LYS A 263 -12.43 6.57 0.44
CA LYS A 263 -11.06 7.02 0.18
C LYS A 263 -10.34 6.01 -0.69
N VAL A 264 -9.77 6.46 -1.80
CA VAL A 264 -8.95 5.62 -2.70
C VAL A 264 -7.70 5.18 -1.95
N GLN A 265 -7.58 3.88 -1.71
CA GLN A 265 -6.47 3.28 -0.98
C GLN A 265 -5.24 3.10 -1.87
N ASN A 266 -4.07 2.90 -1.25
CA ASN A 266 -2.77 2.75 -1.95
C ASN A 266 -2.60 1.36 -2.62
N PHE A 267 -3.56 0.99 -3.45
CA PHE A 267 -3.61 -0.26 -4.23
C PHE A 267 -3.45 0.01 -5.71
N ASP A 268 -3.13 -1.01 -6.51
CA ASP A 268 -2.98 -0.88 -7.96
C ASP A 268 -4.32 -0.57 -8.65
N ASN A 269 -5.38 -1.28 -8.25
CA ASN A 269 -6.71 -1.15 -8.83
C ASN A 269 -7.76 -0.96 -7.73
N ALA A 270 -8.85 -0.30 -8.08
CA ALA A 270 -10.09 -0.28 -7.32
C ALA A 270 -11.22 -0.78 -8.22
N SER A 271 -12.18 -1.52 -7.67
CA SER A 271 -13.39 -1.89 -8.40
C SER A 271 -14.62 -1.64 -7.55
N ILE A 272 -15.67 -1.12 -8.19
CA ILE A 272 -16.98 -1.00 -7.57
C ILE A 272 -17.80 -2.19 -8.08
N ASN A 273 -18.12 -3.09 -7.16
CA ASN A 273 -18.88 -4.31 -7.40
C ASN A 273 -20.32 -4.05 -6.97
N ILE A 274 -21.26 -4.00 -7.93
CA ILE A 274 -22.68 -3.75 -7.67
C ILE A 274 -23.48 -5.00 -8.02
N LYS A 275 -24.17 -5.56 -7.03
CA LYS A 275 -25.08 -6.68 -7.18
C LYS A 275 -26.51 -6.18 -7.18
N PHE A 276 -27.24 -6.55 -8.22
CA PHE A 276 -28.65 -6.25 -8.38
C PHE A 276 -29.44 -7.47 -7.88
N LEU A 277 -30.18 -7.29 -6.78
CA LEU A 277 -31.08 -8.30 -6.23
C LEU A 277 -32.50 -7.93 -6.63
N ASN A 278 -33.08 -8.71 -7.55
CA ASN A 278 -34.50 -8.58 -7.88
C ASN A 278 -35.32 -9.28 -6.80
N LYS A 279 -36.29 -8.57 -6.20
CA LYS A 279 -37.17 -9.12 -5.16
C LYS A 279 -38.01 -10.30 -5.66
N GLU A 280 -38.32 -10.34 -6.96
CA GLU A 280 -39.18 -11.37 -7.57
C GLU A 280 -38.38 -12.54 -8.15
N ASN A 281 -37.11 -12.32 -8.52
CA ASN A 281 -36.25 -13.32 -9.13
C ASN A 281 -34.86 -13.30 -8.47
N LEU A 282 -34.45 -14.41 -7.86
CA LEU A 282 -33.13 -14.58 -7.22
C LEU A 282 -31.94 -14.50 -8.20
N ALA A 283 -32.15 -14.15 -9.46
CA ALA A 283 -31.10 -13.93 -10.42
C ALA A 283 -30.35 -12.63 -10.06
N SER A 284 -29.11 -12.76 -9.61
CA SER A 284 -28.21 -11.64 -9.36
C SER A 284 -27.47 -11.27 -10.65
N GLN A 285 -27.56 -10.00 -11.05
CA GLN A 285 -26.62 -9.44 -12.02
C GLN A 285 -25.50 -8.75 -11.25
N ASP A 286 -24.26 -9.05 -11.58
CA ASP A 286 -23.08 -8.37 -11.03
C ASP A 286 -22.56 -7.38 -12.07
N LEU A 287 -22.37 -6.13 -11.65
CA LEU A 287 -21.72 -5.07 -12.42
C LEU A 287 -20.40 -4.72 -11.73
N ILE A 288 -19.29 -4.94 -12.42
CA ILE A 288 -17.95 -4.61 -11.92
C ILE A 288 -17.42 -3.42 -12.72
N ILE A 289 -17.12 -2.34 -12.02
CA ILE A 289 -16.58 -1.11 -12.63
C ILE A 289 -15.14 -0.94 -12.16
N PRO A 290 -14.13 -1.29 -13.00
CA PRO A 290 -12.73 -1.22 -12.62
C PRO A 290 -12.15 0.19 -12.81
N PHE A 291 -11.21 0.53 -11.94
CA PHE A 291 -10.42 1.76 -11.99
C PHE A 291 -8.94 1.45 -11.75
N ALA A 292 -8.07 2.08 -12.54
CA ALA A 292 -6.63 2.06 -12.32
C ALA A 292 -6.24 3.19 -11.36
N ASN A 293 -5.59 2.86 -10.25
CA ASN A 293 -5.18 3.88 -9.30
C ASN A 293 -3.89 4.57 -9.76
N LYS A 294 -3.82 5.89 -9.57
CA LYS A 294 -2.68 6.75 -9.88
C LYS A 294 -2.17 7.41 -8.60
N GLY A 295 -0.89 7.69 -8.53
CA GLY A 295 -0.22 8.26 -7.37
C GLY A 295 0.28 7.18 -6.41
N GLY A 296 0.60 7.60 -5.18
CA GLY A 296 1.18 6.72 -4.16
C GLY A 296 2.55 6.14 -4.53
N PHE A 297 3.32 5.78 -3.51
CA PHE A 297 4.57 5.05 -3.68
C PHE A 297 4.32 3.55 -3.64
N LYS A 298 5.02 2.80 -4.49
CA LYS A 298 5.01 1.34 -4.52
C LYS A 298 6.42 0.77 -4.57
N LEU A 299 6.60 -0.34 -3.86
CA LEU A 299 7.78 -1.19 -3.90
C LEU A 299 7.39 -2.57 -4.43
N ASP A 300 7.95 -2.98 -5.56
CA ASP A 300 7.77 -4.31 -6.14
C ASP A 300 9.10 -5.08 -6.17
N PHE A 301 9.03 -6.41 -6.15
CA PHE A 301 10.19 -7.28 -6.27
C PHE A 301 10.11 -8.10 -7.56
N SER A 302 11.25 -8.38 -8.16
CA SER A 302 11.33 -9.22 -9.35
C SER A 302 12.58 -10.09 -9.35
N SER A 303 12.55 -11.11 -10.18
CA SER A 303 13.71 -11.93 -10.49
C SER A 303 13.87 -12.07 -12.00
N GLY A 304 15.11 -12.13 -12.49
CA GLY A 304 15.34 -12.24 -13.92
C GLY A 304 16.79 -12.38 -14.31
N PHE A 305 17.09 -12.02 -15.56
CA PHE A 305 18.42 -12.09 -16.14
C PHE A 305 19.02 -10.70 -16.29
N VAL A 306 20.34 -10.59 -16.09
CA VAL A 306 21.11 -9.37 -16.31
C VAL A 306 22.28 -9.62 -17.25
N PHE A 307 22.52 -8.66 -18.14
CA PHE A 307 23.62 -8.60 -19.10
C PHE A 307 24.54 -7.44 -18.70
N ASN A 308 25.84 -7.69 -18.58
CA ASN A 308 26.80 -6.70 -18.09
C ASN A 308 28.21 -6.89 -18.69
N ALA A 309 29.10 -5.91 -18.49
CA ALA A 309 30.49 -5.95 -18.94
C ALA A 309 31.50 -6.13 -17.78
N ILE A 310 31.08 -6.71 -16.66
CA ILE A 310 31.98 -7.18 -15.59
C ILE A 310 32.40 -8.61 -15.93
N TYR A 311 33.64 -8.79 -16.35
CA TYR A 311 34.24 -10.09 -16.62
C TYR A 311 35.66 -10.15 -16.06
N ASP A 312 36.11 -11.36 -15.74
CA ASP A 312 37.49 -11.62 -15.38
C ASP A 312 38.34 -11.59 -16.66
N LYS A 313 39.41 -10.78 -16.65
CA LYS A 313 40.35 -10.77 -17.76
C LYS A 313 41.19 -12.04 -17.71
N GLU A 314 41.27 -12.72 -18.85
CA GLU A 314 42.13 -13.89 -19.02
C GLU A 314 43.44 -13.44 -19.65
N TYR A 315 44.54 -13.86 -19.07
CA TYR A 315 45.87 -13.52 -19.54
C TYR A 315 46.67 -14.79 -19.79
N VAL A 316 47.57 -14.72 -20.77
CA VAL A 316 48.51 -15.80 -21.08
C VAL A 316 49.92 -15.23 -21.06
N ILE A 317 50.88 -16.02 -20.58
CA ILE A 317 52.30 -15.70 -20.67
C ILE A 317 52.81 -16.35 -21.95
N VAL A 318 53.45 -15.56 -22.81
CA VAL A 318 54.04 -16.02 -24.07
C VAL A 318 55.50 -15.60 -24.15
N ASP A 319 56.30 -16.35 -24.90
CA ASP A 319 57.69 -16.00 -25.16
C ASP A 319 57.78 -14.74 -26.05
N ALA A 320 58.71 -13.86 -25.71
CA ALA A 320 59.12 -12.71 -26.51
C ALA A 320 60.37 -13.03 -27.34
N ALA A 321 60.61 -12.28 -28.41
CA ALA A 321 61.68 -12.57 -29.38
C ALA A 321 63.12 -12.45 -28.80
N ASN A 322 63.29 -11.83 -27.63
CA ASN A 322 64.57 -11.54 -26.98
C ASN A 322 64.88 -12.46 -25.78
N GLY A 323 64.15 -13.57 -25.61
CA GLY A 323 64.29 -14.45 -24.45
C GLY A 323 63.60 -13.94 -23.17
N ASN A 324 62.86 -12.82 -23.26
CA ASN A 324 61.94 -12.38 -22.21
C ASN A 324 60.56 -13.05 -22.38
N VAL A 325 59.66 -12.79 -21.44
CA VAL A 325 58.25 -13.19 -21.53
C VAL A 325 57.35 -11.96 -21.62
N GLN A 326 56.19 -12.12 -22.22
CA GLN A 326 55.14 -11.10 -22.29
C GLN A 326 53.84 -11.67 -21.71
N ILE A 327 53.12 -10.84 -20.96
CA ILE A 327 51.73 -11.13 -20.59
C ILE A 327 50.83 -10.56 -21.68
N LYS A 328 50.03 -11.40 -22.33
CA LYS A 328 49.05 -10.99 -23.33
C LYS A 328 47.64 -11.17 -22.82
N ASP A 329 46.78 -10.22 -23.13
CA ASP A 329 45.34 -10.38 -22.93
C ASP A 329 44.84 -11.44 -23.92
N LYS A 330 44.29 -12.53 -23.40
CA LYS A 330 43.83 -13.66 -24.20
C LYS A 330 42.58 -13.30 -25.02
N ASN A 331 41.79 -12.33 -24.54
CA ASN A 331 40.49 -12.00 -25.11
C ASN A 331 40.41 -10.50 -25.43
N LYS A 332 40.80 -10.11 -26.66
CA LYS A 332 40.66 -8.73 -27.15
C LYS A 332 39.21 -8.34 -27.50
N GLU A 333 38.30 -9.30 -27.55
CA GLU A 333 36.90 -9.08 -27.94
C GLU A 333 36.03 -8.61 -26.76
N LEU A 334 34.99 -7.84 -27.09
CA LEU A 334 34.01 -7.35 -26.12
C LEU A 334 33.20 -8.52 -25.56
N ARG A 335 33.43 -8.89 -24.30
CA ARG A 335 32.67 -9.94 -23.61
C ARG A 335 31.53 -9.35 -22.78
N PHE A 336 30.35 -9.89 -22.98
CA PHE A 336 29.21 -9.69 -22.10
C PHE A 336 29.04 -10.92 -21.20
N ASN A 337 28.75 -10.67 -19.94
CA ASN A 337 28.41 -11.71 -18.98
C ASN A 337 26.91 -11.69 -18.69
N THR A 338 26.38 -12.86 -18.38
CA THR A 338 24.99 -13.04 -17.97
C THR A 338 24.92 -13.46 -16.50
N GLY A 339 23.83 -13.09 -15.84
CA GLY A 339 23.61 -13.41 -14.44
C GLY A 339 22.14 -13.53 -14.09
N LEU A 340 21.85 -14.24 -13.01
CA LEU A 340 20.53 -14.23 -12.38
C LEU A 340 20.47 -13.07 -11.39
N ALA A 341 19.37 -12.34 -11.35
CA ALA A 341 19.21 -11.18 -10.48
C ALA A 341 17.93 -11.23 -9.66
N LEU A 342 18.02 -10.69 -8.44
CA LEU A 342 16.90 -10.35 -7.57
C LEU A 342 16.88 -8.84 -7.41
N MET A 343 15.76 -8.20 -7.73
CA MET A 343 15.66 -6.75 -7.84
C MET A 343 14.44 -6.22 -7.08
N ALA A 344 14.59 -5.04 -6.50
CA ALA A 344 13.53 -4.25 -5.87
C ALA A 344 13.35 -2.95 -6.65
N HIS A 345 12.11 -2.63 -6.99
CA HIS A 345 11.72 -1.51 -7.85
C HIS A 345 10.82 -0.55 -7.07
N GLY A 346 11.28 0.69 -6.87
CA GLY A 346 10.51 1.77 -6.27
C GLY A 346 9.97 2.71 -7.34
N TYR A 347 8.67 2.99 -7.33
CA TYR A 347 8.05 3.91 -8.30
C TYR A 347 6.74 4.52 -7.79
N CYS A 348 6.30 5.59 -8.46
CA CYS A 348 4.97 6.17 -8.27
C CYS A 348 4.01 5.62 -9.32
N ARG A 349 2.79 5.23 -8.94
CA ARG A 349 1.84 4.68 -9.92
C ARG A 349 1.34 5.78 -10.85
N THR A 350 1.30 5.49 -12.13
CA THR A 350 0.79 6.44 -13.14
C THR A 350 -0.66 6.13 -13.56
N GLY A 351 -1.19 4.97 -13.18
CA GLY A 351 -2.44 4.44 -13.73
C GLY A 351 -2.32 4.12 -15.23
N ARG A 352 -1.10 4.00 -15.77
CA ARG A 352 -0.84 3.65 -17.18
C ARG A 352 -0.22 2.27 -17.27
N PHE A 353 -0.19 1.72 -18.48
CA PHE A 353 0.47 0.45 -18.78
C PHE A 353 1.98 0.48 -18.52
N VAL A 354 2.63 1.64 -18.64
CA VAL A 354 4.07 1.80 -18.40
C VAL A 354 4.30 2.68 -17.18
N ASN A 355 5.12 2.20 -16.24
CA ASN A 355 5.59 2.96 -15.09
C ASN A 355 7.12 3.09 -15.12
N LEU A 356 7.62 4.25 -14.71
CA LEU A 356 9.05 4.53 -14.57
C LEU A 356 9.44 4.46 -13.10
N GLY A 357 10.53 3.78 -12.79
CA GLY A 357 11.00 3.56 -11.43
C GLY A 357 12.51 3.59 -11.30
N VAL A 358 12.93 3.48 -10.04
CA VAL A 358 14.32 3.29 -9.61
C VAL A 358 14.47 1.86 -9.09
N THR A 359 15.62 1.25 -9.33
CA THR A 359 15.86 -0.16 -9.02
C THR A 359 17.16 -0.35 -8.27
N THR A 360 17.13 -1.24 -7.28
CA THR A 360 18.30 -1.78 -6.60
C THR A 360 18.20 -3.30 -6.57
N GLY A 361 19.33 -4.01 -6.48
CA GLY A 361 19.28 -5.46 -6.42
C GLY A 361 20.64 -6.11 -6.26
N ILE A 362 20.62 -7.44 -6.33
CA ILE A 362 21.81 -8.27 -6.37
C ILE A 362 21.74 -9.18 -7.60
N SER A 363 22.88 -9.49 -8.18
CA SER A 363 22.98 -10.52 -9.22
C SER A 363 24.10 -11.50 -8.94
N TYR A 364 23.90 -12.73 -9.38
CA TYR A 364 24.91 -13.77 -9.42
C TYR A 364 25.33 -13.99 -10.87
N ASN A 365 26.58 -13.67 -11.18
CA ASN A 365 27.14 -13.83 -12.51
C ASN A 365 27.41 -15.33 -12.78
N LEU A 366 26.80 -15.89 -13.81
CA LEU A 366 26.88 -17.32 -14.11
C LEU A 366 28.26 -17.73 -14.67
N ASN A 367 28.97 -16.80 -15.30
CA ASN A 367 30.28 -17.04 -15.91
C ASN A 367 31.43 -16.96 -14.89
N VAL A 368 31.35 -16.03 -13.95
CA VAL A 368 32.45 -15.70 -13.02
C VAL A 368 32.16 -16.14 -11.58
N GLN A 369 30.91 -16.55 -11.28
CA GLN A 369 30.46 -16.96 -9.94
C GLN A 369 30.60 -15.87 -8.87
N ASN A 370 30.47 -14.60 -9.28
CA ASN A 370 30.56 -13.44 -8.40
C ASN A 370 29.19 -12.83 -8.12
N LEU A 371 29.00 -12.41 -6.87
CA LEU A 371 27.88 -11.58 -6.44
C LEU A 371 28.15 -10.12 -6.83
N ASN A 372 27.16 -9.46 -7.44
CA ASN A 372 27.23 -8.06 -7.83
C ASN A 372 26.04 -7.29 -7.26
N TYR A 373 26.23 -6.00 -7.03
CA TYR A 373 25.19 -5.07 -6.64
C TYR A 373 24.69 -4.31 -7.86
N LEU A 374 23.38 -4.09 -7.94
CA LEU A 374 22.70 -3.39 -9.04
C LEU A 374 22.11 -2.09 -8.53
N LEU A 375 22.28 -1.01 -9.30
CA LEU A 375 21.59 0.26 -9.08
C LEU A 375 21.25 0.89 -10.42
N GLY A 376 19.99 1.31 -10.63
CA GLY A 376 19.56 1.83 -11.91
C GLY A 376 18.13 2.35 -11.98
N GLY A 377 17.66 2.55 -13.20
CA GLY A 377 16.25 2.81 -13.52
C GLY A 377 15.55 1.54 -14.01
N SER A 378 14.22 1.54 -13.91
CA SER A 378 13.37 0.47 -14.46
C SER A 378 12.17 1.03 -15.22
N LEU A 379 11.83 0.36 -16.32
CA LEU A 379 10.57 0.49 -17.03
C LEU A 379 9.73 -0.75 -16.73
N LEU A 380 8.58 -0.54 -16.10
CA LEU A 380 7.66 -1.59 -15.72
C LEU A 380 6.46 -1.58 -16.68
N PHE A 381 6.31 -2.65 -17.46
CA PHE A 381 5.25 -2.83 -18.44
C PHE A 381 4.18 -3.77 -17.90
N GLY A 382 2.96 -3.29 -17.74
CA GLY A 382 1.82 -4.03 -17.21
C GLY A 382 1.27 -3.48 -15.88
N GLN A 383 0.04 -3.89 -15.55
CA GLN A 383 -0.62 -3.56 -14.28
C GLN A 383 -0.53 -4.73 -13.29
N ASP A 384 -1.03 -5.92 -13.63
CA ASP A 384 -1.08 -7.06 -12.69
C ASP A 384 0.05 -8.07 -12.86
N GLN A 385 0.64 -8.12 -14.05
CA GLN A 385 1.80 -8.94 -14.36
C GLN A 385 2.77 -8.04 -15.09
N ARG A 386 3.95 -7.83 -14.49
CA ARG A 386 4.88 -6.82 -14.99
C ARG A 386 6.11 -7.49 -15.61
N PHE A 387 6.29 -7.20 -16.89
CA PHE A 387 7.57 -7.34 -17.56
C PHE A 387 8.40 -6.10 -17.25
N ILE A 388 9.63 -6.27 -16.76
CA ILE A 388 10.44 -5.16 -16.26
C ILE A 388 11.77 -5.14 -17.00
N VAL A 389 12.07 -3.99 -17.61
CA VAL A 389 13.37 -3.70 -18.20
C VAL A 389 14.13 -2.77 -17.24
N THR A 390 15.31 -3.19 -16.81
CA THR A 390 16.15 -2.44 -15.88
C THR A 390 17.46 -2.05 -16.55
N PHE A 391 17.97 -0.85 -16.30
CA PHE A 391 19.27 -0.43 -16.81
C PHE A 391 19.99 0.44 -15.78
N GLY A 392 21.31 0.38 -15.72
CA GLY A 392 22.07 1.19 -14.75
C GLY A 392 23.49 0.75 -14.55
N GLY A 393 24.02 0.99 -13.35
CA GLY A 393 25.35 0.58 -12.92
C GLY A 393 25.30 -0.71 -12.11
N MET A 394 26.18 -1.65 -12.45
CA MET A 394 26.47 -2.85 -11.69
C MET A 394 27.85 -2.70 -11.07
N MET A 395 27.97 -3.06 -9.79
CA MET A 395 29.23 -3.03 -9.05
C MET A 395 29.58 -4.44 -8.58
N GLY A 396 30.77 -4.91 -8.94
CA GLY A 396 31.20 -6.28 -8.70
C GLY A 396 32.71 -6.43 -8.66
N LYS A 397 33.20 -7.57 -8.20
CA LYS A 397 34.62 -7.90 -8.27
C LYS A 397 34.97 -8.49 -9.64
N SER A 398 36.12 -8.10 -10.17
CA SER A 398 36.73 -8.73 -11.35
C SER A 398 38.21 -8.94 -11.11
N LYS A 399 38.74 -10.07 -11.60
CA LYS A 399 40.18 -10.35 -11.62
C LYS A 399 40.83 -9.56 -12.74
N ILE A 400 41.83 -8.77 -12.39
CA ILE A 400 42.66 -8.01 -13.34
C ILE A 400 44.13 -8.26 -13.06
N LEU A 401 45.00 -7.96 -14.03
CA LEU A 401 46.44 -8.05 -13.86
C LEU A 401 46.93 -7.18 -12.68
N ALA A 402 47.84 -7.73 -11.86
CA ALA A 402 48.44 -6.98 -10.77
C ALA A 402 49.17 -5.73 -11.28
N SER A 403 49.11 -4.62 -10.54
CA SER A 403 49.52 -3.29 -11.02
C SER A 403 51.00 -3.11 -11.36
N HIS A 404 51.85 -4.07 -10.99
CA HIS A 404 53.27 -4.05 -11.32
C HIS A 404 53.58 -4.70 -12.67
N TYR A 405 52.57 -5.29 -13.34
CA TYR A 405 52.71 -5.84 -14.68
C TYR A 405 51.84 -5.07 -15.68
N THR A 406 52.37 -4.90 -16.89
CA THR A 406 51.69 -4.28 -18.03
C THR A 406 51.59 -5.29 -19.16
N VAL A 407 50.45 -5.29 -19.86
CA VAL A 407 50.23 -6.16 -21.03
C VAL A 407 51.18 -5.74 -22.14
N ASP A 408 51.64 -6.70 -22.96
CA ASP A 408 52.53 -6.48 -24.11
C ASP A 408 53.86 -5.79 -23.75
N THR A 409 54.33 -5.95 -22.50
CA THR A 409 55.64 -5.46 -22.03
C THR A 409 56.57 -6.64 -21.78
N ASP A 410 57.82 -6.52 -22.23
CA ASP A 410 58.86 -7.52 -21.99
C ASP A 410 59.23 -7.58 -20.50
N ILE A 411 59.11 -8.76 -19.91
CA ILE A 411 59.42 -9.05 -18.51
C ILE A 411 60.53 -10.10 -18.47
N SER A 412 61.53 -9.92 -17.62
CA SER A 412 62.62 -10.89 -17.47
C SER A 412 62.09 -12.24 -17.00
N GLN A 413 62.58 -13.34 -17.59
CA GLN A 413 62.26 -14.71 -17.16
C GLN A 413 62.58 -14.98 -15.68
N SER A 414 63.51 -14.21 -15.09
CA SER A 414 63.83 -14.29 -13.66
C SER A 414 62.69 -13.83 -12.75
N GLN A 415 61.78 -12.99 -13.25
CA GLN A 415 60.63 -12.46 -12.51
C GLN A 415 59.35 -13.27 -12.78
N LEU A 416 59.20 -13.82 -13.99
CA LEU A 416 58.02 -14.56 -14.40
C LEU A 416 58.39 -15.62 -15.44
N THR A 417 57.99 -16.87 -15.21
CA THR A 417 58.19 -17.96 -16.17
C THR A 417 56.91 -18.25 -16.96
N VAL A 418 57.03 -18.80 -18.17
CA VAL A 418 55.88 -19.16 -19.03
C VAL A 418 54.90 -20.13 -18.34
N GLN A 419 55.39 -20.94 -17.40
CA GLN A 419 54.61 -21.92 -16.64
C GLN A 419 54.02 -21.35 -15.33
N SER A 420 54.36 -20.12 -14.96
CA SER A 420 53.83 -19.49 -13.74
C SER A 420 52.37 -19.10 -13.93
N ALA A 421 51.59 -19.15 -12.84
CA ALA A 421 50.25 -18.58 -12.86
C ALA A 421 50.34 -17.05 -13.05
N VAL A 422 49.51 -16.49 -13.93
CA VAL A 422 49.47 -15.03 -14.10
C VAL A 422 49.02 -14.38 -12.79
N PRO A 423 49.77 -13.40 -12.26
CA PRO A 423 49.43 -12.73 -11.01
C PRO A 423 48.22 -11.80 -11.20
N LEU A 424 47.07 -12.25 -10.72
CA LEU A 424 45.81 -11.51 -10.76
C LEU A 424 45.44 -10.98 -9.38
N VAL A 425 44.81 -9.80 -9.36
CA VAL A 425 44.24 -9.19 -8.16
C VAL A 425 42.75 -8.92 -8.37
N GLU A 426 41.96 -9.14 -7.32
CA GLU A 426 40.55 -8.76 -7.33
C GLU A 426 40.43 -7.25 -7.19
N ARG A 427 39.73 -6.60 -8.12
CA ARG A 427 39.33 -5.20 -7.99
C ARG A 427 37.84 -5.03 -8.16
N LEU A 428 37.32 -4.07 -7.41
CA LEU A 428 35.94 -3.60 -7.57
C LEU A 428 35.84 -2.83 -8.89
N LYS A 429 34.92 -3.24 -9.75
CA LYS A 429 34.63 -2.61 -11.05
C LYS A 429 33.17 -2.20 -11.09
N ILE A 430 32.92 -1.04 -11.68
CA ILE A 430 31.57 -0.57 -12.02
C ILE A 430 31.40 -0.70 -13.53
N SER A 431 30.27 -1.23 -13.98
CA SER A 431 29.94 -1.44 -15.38
C SER A 431 28.48 -1.08 -15.64
N PRO A 432 28.11 -0.62 -16.86
CA PRO A 432 26.71 -0.61 -17.25
C PRO A 432 26.14 -2.04 -17.24
N PHE A 433 24.84 -2.15 -16.98
CA PHE A 433 24.08 -3.38 -17.17
C PHE A 433 22.70 -3.10 -17.79
N LEU A 434 22.15 -4.14 -18.43
CA LEU A 434 20.78 -4.24 -18.90
C LEU A 434 20.16 -5.49 -18.27
N GLY A 435 18.97 -5.37 -17.70
CA GLY A 435 18.25 -6.46 -17.04
C GLY A 435 16.86 -6.62 -17.61
N ILE A 436 16.42 -7.88 -17.71
CA ILE A 436 15.05 -8.24 -18.04
C ILE A 436 14.55 -9.15 -16.91
N SER A 437 13.47 -8.75 -16.27
CA SER A 437 12.86 -9.52 -15.20
C SER A 437 11.35 -9.55 -15.29
N TYR A 438 10.79 -10.43 -14.48
CA TYR A 438 9.35 -10.59 -14.35
C TYR A 438 9.00 -10.57 -12.86
N ASN A 439 7.92 -9.88 -12.52
CA ASN A 439 7.38 -9.95 -11.16
C ASN A 439 6.77 -11.34 -10.96
N LEU A 440 7.38 -12.14 -10.08
CA LEU A 440 6.80 -13.41 -9.64
C LEU A 440 5.61 -13.10 -8.73
N GLY A 441 4.42 -12.97 -9.33
CA GLY A 441 3.17 -13.09 -8.59
C GLY A 441 3.08 -14.52 -8.02
N LEU A 442 3.64 -14.73 -6.83
CA LEU A 442 3.61 -16.02 -6.14
C LEU A 442 2.18 -16.29 -5.68
N GLY A 443 1.44 -16.98 -6.55
CA GLY A 443 -0.01 -17.17 -6.43
C GLY A 443 -0.75 -15.95 -7.01
N THR A 444 -1.62 -16.10 -8.00
CA THR A 444 -2.80 -16.94 -7.86
C THR A 444 -3.61 -17.13 -9.15
N LYS A 445 -4.64 -17.98 -9.05
CA LYS A 445 -5.64 -18.23 -10.10
C LYS A 445 -6.49 -16.97 -10.29
N THR A 446 -6.14 -16.14 -11.26
CA THR A 446 -7.02 -15.05 -11.72
C THR A 446 -8.35 -15.65 -12.15
N LYS A 447 -9.45 -15.35 -11.43
CA LYS A 447 -10.79 -15.46 -12.01
C LYS A 447 -10.78 -14.56 -13.24
N LYS A 448 -10.88 -15.14 -14.43
CA LYS A 448 -11.04 -14.37 -15.67
C LYS A 448 -12.26 -13.47 -15.50
N ILE A 449 -12.05 -12.17 -15.40
CA ILE A 449 -13.11 -11.18 -15.57
C ILE A 449 -13.56 -11.31 -17.02
N LYS A 450 -14.77 -11.85 -17.24
CA LYS A 450 -15.42 -11.76 -18.54
C LYS A 450 -15.91 -10.32 -18.67
N LEU A 451 -15.26 -9.54 -19.54
CA LEU A 451 -15.76 -8.23 -19.98
C LEU A 451 -17.05 -8.40 -20.79
#